data_AF-A0AAN8UWN3-F1
#
_entry.id   AF-A0AAN8UWN3-F1
#
_cell.length_a   1.000
_cell.length_b   1.000
_cell.length_c   1.000
_cell.angle_alpha   90.00
_cell.angle_beta   90.00
_cell.angle_gamma   90.00
#
_symmetry.space_group_name_H-M   'P 1'
#
loop_
_entity.id
_entity.type
_entity.pdbx_description
1 polymer ?
#
loop_
_entity_poly.entity_id
_entity_poly.type
_entity_poly.pdbx_seq_one_letter_code
_entity_poly.pdbx_strand_id
1 'polypeptide(L)'
;MALNHFDMRWFVFRDKDTVFFPENMVQTLSNYNHQLWYYIGTDSEIYKQNRLFAISYPLSKVVAKVFDSCLERCPHLYGSDDRIYARLAELGIGLTHAPSFHQVPTQSLLTF
;
A
#
# COMPACT_ATOMS: atom_id res chain seq x y z
N MET A 1 5.92 -16.44 -14.26
CA MET A 1 5.89 -17.39 -13.13
C MET A 1 4.65 -17.10 -12.31
N ALA A 2 3.70 -18.03 -12.24
CA ALA A 2 2.54 -17.90 -11.37
C ALA A 2 2.94 -18.40 -9.97
N LEU A 3 3.12 -17.49 -9.01
CA LEU A 3 3.24 -17.88 -7.60
C LEU A 3 1.89 -18.47 -7.15
N ASN A 4 1.94 -19.69 -6.63
CA ASN A 4 0.76 -20.42 -6.15
C ASN A 4 0.31 -19.83 -4.81
N HIS A 5 -0.50 -18.77 -4.88
CA HIS A 5 -0.87 -17.90 -3.75
C HIS A 5 -2.22 -18.28 -3.10
N PHE A 6 -2.45 -19.57 -2.84
CA PHE A 6 -3.75 -20.02 -2.30
C PHE A 6 -4.10 -19.45 -0.91
N ASP A 7 -3.13 -18.89 -0.18
CA ASP A 7 -3.35 -18.33 1.16
C ASP A 7 -2.84 -16.87 1.30
N MET A 8 -2.57 -16.18 0.19
CA MET A 8 -2.21 -14.76 0.26
C MET A 8 -3.45 -13.90 0.48
N ARG A 9 -3.39 -13.05 1.51
CA ARG A 9 -4.52 -12.18 1.92
C ARG A 9 -4.27 -10.71 1.60
N TRP A 10 -3.03 -10.27 1.73
CA TRP A 10 -2.63 -8.87 1.62
C TRP A 10 -1.31 -8.74 0.86
N PHE A 11 -1.23 -7.74 -0.01
CA PHE A 11 0.01 -7.24 -0.58
C PHE A 11 0.34 -5.92 0.10
N VAL A 12 1.57 -5.79 0.60
CA VAL A 12 1.99 -4.60 1.34
C VAL A 12 3.13 -3.93 0.58
N PHE A 13 2.95 -2.64 0.31
CA PHE A 13 3.90 -1.81 -0.41
C PHE A 13 4.70 -0.97 0.59
N ARG A 14 5.95 -0.71 0.25
CA ARG A 14 6.91 -0.04 1.13
C ARG A 14 7.94 0.74 0.34
N ASP A 15 8.29 1.91 0.85
CA ASP A 15 9.50 2.62 0.46
C ASP A 15 10.78 1.98 1.04
N LYS A 16 11.93 2.37 0.48
CA LYS A 16 13.22 1.78 0.84
C LYS A 16 13.66 2.07 2.28
N ASP A 17 13.15 3.13 2.88
CA ASP A 17 13.53 3.69 4.18
C ASP A 17 12.48 3.44 5.28
N THR A 18 11.44 2.66 4.99
CA THR A 18 10.43 2.29 5.97
C THR A 18 10.81 1.00 6.70
N VAL A 19 10.59 0.95 8.01
CA VAL A 19 10.76 -0.25 8.84
C VAL A 19 9.40 -0.89 9.09
N PHE A 20 9.34 -2.22 8.99
CA PHE A 20 8.13 -2.99 9.29
C PHE A 20 8.21 -3.70 10.63
N PHE A 21 7.10 -3.63 11.37
CA PHE A 21 6.81 -4.48 12.51
C PHE A 21 5.70 -5.46 12.10
N PRO A 22 6.03 -6.69 11.68
CA PRO A 22 5.07 -7.65 11.13
C PRO A 22 3.90 -7.91 12.07
N GLU A 23 4.13 -7.96 13.39
CA GLU A 23 3.11 -8.22 14.40
C GLU A 23 2.04 -7.14 14.41
N ASN A 24 2.45 -5.86 14.40
CA ASN A 24 1.54 -4.71 14.37
C ASN A 24 0.73 -4.68 13.06
N MET A 25 1.36 -5.09 11.96
CA MET A 25 0.71 -5.16 10.66
C MET A 25 -0.34 -6.27 10.62
N VAL A 26 0.01 -7.48 11.09
CA VAL A 26 -0.94 -8.59 11.20
C VAL A 26 -2.10 -8.22 12.11
N GLN A 27 -1.83 -7.61 13.27
CA GLN A 27 -2.87 -7.14 14.18
C GLN A 27 -3.80 -6.13 13.51
N THR A 28 -3.24 -5.14 12.82
CA THR A 28 -4.03 -4.11 12.12
C THR A 28 -4.89 -4.73 11.01
N LEU A 29 -4.28 -5.54 10.12
CA LEU A 29 -4.95 -6.14 8.98
C LEU A 29 -5.96 -7.24 9.39
N SER A 30 -5.81 -7.82 10.58
CA SER A 30 -6.77 -8.80 11.11
C SER A 30 -8.16 -8.22 11.37
N ASN A 31 -8.27 -6.89 11.51
CA ASN A 31 -9.55 -6.20 11.72
C ASN A 31 -10.38 -6.08 10.43
N TYR A 32 -9.84 -6.45 9.27
CA TYR A 32 -10.48 -6.27 7.98
C TYR A 32 -10.76 -7.62 7.30
N ASN A 33 -11.93 -7.74 6.67
CA ASN A 33 -12.24 -8.93 5.88
C ASN A 33 -11.46 -8.91 4.55
N HIS A 34 -10.34 -9.64 4.51
CA HIS A 34 -9.44 -9.74 3.35
C HIS A 34 -10.08 -10.28 2.05
N GLN A 35 -11.31 -10.79 2.10
CA GLN A 35 -12.07 -11.20 0.91
C GLN A 35 -12.79 -10.02 0.22
N LEU A 36 -12.90 -8.87 0.90
CA LEU A 36 -13.44 -7.64 0.34
C LEU A 36 -12.34 -6.77 -0.25
N TRP A 37 -12.74 -5.73 -1.00
CA TRP A 37 -11.81 -4.79 -1.61
C TRP A 37 -11.39 -3.73 -0.59
N TYR A 38 -10.14 -3.85 -0.15
CA TYR A 38 -9.51 -2.90 0.74
C TYR A 38 -8.22 -2.37 0.17
N TYR A 39 -8.10 -1.04 0.21
CA TYR A 39 -6.86 -0.29 0.16
C TYR A 39 -6.68 0.43 1.49
N ILE A 40 -5.76 -0.06 2.31
CA ILE A 40 -5.57 0.39 3.69
C ILE A 40 -4.22 1.08 3.77
N GLY A 41 -4.15 2.19 4.49
CA GLY A 41 -2.88 2.85 4.76
C GLY A 41 -3.02 4.08 5.62
N THR A 42 -1.94 4.83 5.70
CA THR A 42 -1.85 6.10 6.42
C THR A 42 -1.00 7.08 5.64
N ASP A 43 -1.15 8.37 5.92
CA ASP A 43 -0.20 9.38 5.46
C ASP A 43 1.12 9.24 6.21
N SER A 44 2.25 9.44 5.52
CA SER A 44 3.53 9.62 6.22
C SER A 44 3.45 10.82 7.15
N GLU A 45 4.08 10.71 8.32
CA GLU A 45 4.20 11.83 9.24
C GLU A 45 5.13 12.94 8.71
N ILE A 46 6.00 12.61 7.72
CA ILE A 46 7.06 13.54 7.23
C ILE A 46 6.89 13.90 5.75
N TYR A 47 6.42 12.99 4.91
CA TYR A 47 6.24 13.22 3.47
C TYR A 47 4.87 12.77 2.97
N LYS A 48 4.06 13.67 2.40
CA LYS A 48 2.72 13.33 1.84
C LYS A 48 2.69 12.17 0.83
N GLN A 49 3.85 11.82 0.28
CA GLN A 49 4.04 10.83 -0.78
C GLN A 49 4.52 9.45 -0.29
N ASN A 50 5.01 9.34 0.96
CA ASN A 50 5.60 8.09 1.45
C ASN A 50 4.56 7.37 2.30
N ARG A 51 3.59 6.71 1.66
CA ARG A 51 2.44 6.14 2.36
C ARG A 51 2.60 4.61 2.47
N LEU A 52 2.43 4.06 3.66
CA LEU A 52 2.36 2.62 3.86
C LEU A 52 0.99 2.14 3.42
N PHE A 53 0.96 1.17 2.50
CA PHE A 53 -0.30 0.64 2.02
C PHE A 53 -0.35 -0.87 1.96
N ALA A 54 -1.49 -1.42 2.34
CA ALA A 54 -1.89 -2.79 2.13
C ALA A 54 -3.08 -2.85 1.14
N ILE A 55 -2.95 -3.69 0.12
CA ILE A 55 -4.02 -4.02 -0.83
C ILE A 55 -4.47 -5.45 -0.58
N SER A 56 -5.77 -5.64 -0.37
CA SER A 56 -6.38 -6.98 -0.30
C SER A 56 -6.11 -7.80 -1.57
N TYR A 57 -5.90 -9.11 -1.43
CA TYR A 57 -5.67 -10.02 -2.54
C TYR A 57 -6.72 -9.90 -3.69
N PRO A 58 -8.04 -9.91 -3.44
CA PRO A 58 -9.03 -9.77 -4.52
C PRO A 58 -8.90 -8.45 -5.28
N LEU A 59 -8.61 -7.35 -4.58
CA LEU A 59 -8.39 -6.04 -5.22
C LEU A 59 -7.10 -6.01 -6.04
N SER A 60 -6.01 -6.58 -5.52
CA SER A 60 -4.72 -6.63 -6.22
C SER A 60 -4.81 -7.30 -7.59
N LYS A 61 -5.64 -8.35 -7.73
CA LYS A 61 -5.87 -9.03 -9.01
C LYS A 61 -6.55 -8.15 -10.05
N VAL A 62 -7.40 -7.23 -9.60
CA VAL A 62 -8.07 -6.28 -10.48
C VAL A 62 -7.08 -5.18 -10.87
N VAL A 63 -6.39 -4.59 -9.89
CA VAL A 63 -5.38 -3.53 -10.11
C VAL A 63 -4.28 -4.02 -11.05
N ALA A 64 -3.77 -5.24 -10.87
CA ALA A 64 -2.69 -5.80 -11.70
C ALA A 64 -3.06 -5.88 -13.19
N LYS A 65 -4.33 -6.14 -13.53
CA LYS A 65 -4.78 -6.22 -14.94
C LYS A 65 -4.79 -4.87 -15.65
N VAL A 66 -4.79 -3.79 -14.90
CA VAL A 66 -4.95 -2.42 -15.42
C VAL A 66 -3.73 -1.55 -15.12
N PHE A 67 -2.77 -2.08 -14.36
CA PHE A 67 -1.59 -1.36 -13.89
C PHE A 67 -0.65 -0.95 -15.04
N ASP A 68 -0.40 -1.84 -15.99
CA ASP A 68 0.49 -1.56 -17.14
C ASP A 68 -0.02 -0.35 -17.95
N SER A 69 -1.34 -0.29 -18.20
CA SER A 69 -1.96 0.84 -18.90
C SER A 69 -1.89 2.16 -18.12
N CYS A 70 -1.79 2.11 -16.79
CA CYS A 70 -1.64 3.28 -15.94
C CYS A 70 -0.23 3.86 -16.04
N LEU A 71 0.80 3.02 -16.15
CA LEU A 71 2.18 3.49 -16.33
C LEU A 71 2.34 4.33 -17.61
N GLU A 72 1.63 3.96 -18.68
CA GLU A 72 1.64 4.71 -19.94
C GLU A 72 0.81 6.01 -19.88
N ARG A 73 -0.32 6.00 -19.16
CA ARG A 73 -1.28 7.12 -19.10
C ARG A 73 -0.98 8.16 -18.02
N CYS A 74 -0.16 7.82 -17.04
CA CYS A 74 0.13 8.66 -15.90
C CYS A 74 1.60 9.12 -15.85
N PRO A 75 2.20 9.64 -16.95
CA PRO A 75 3.59 10.10 -16.92
C PRO A 75 3.77 11.34 -16.03
N HIS A 76 2.68 12.09 -15.80
CA HIS A 76 2.66 13.30 -14.97
C HIS A 76 2.48 13.01 -13.48
N LEU A 77 2.14 11.78 -13.07
CA LEU A 77 1.99 11.41 -11.66
C LEU A 77 3.34 11.04 -11.06
N TYR A 78 3.61 11.61 -9.88
CA TYR A 78 4.87 11.45 -9.16
C TYR A 78 4.86 10.16 -8.33
N GLY A 79 5.86 9.30 -8.52
CA GLY A 79 6.01 8.08 -7.72
C GLY A 79 5.00 6.96 -8.02
N SER A 80 5.17 5.83 -7.36
CA SER A 80 4.29 4.65 -7.46
C SER A 80 2.95 4.88 -6.78
N ASP A 81 2.95 5.62 -5.68
CA ASP A 81 1.83 5.74 -4.77
C ASP A 81 0.68 6.54 -5.41
N ASP A 82 0.99 7.67 -6.04
CA ASP A 82 -0.01 8.46 -6.78
C ASP A 82 -0.61 7.67 -7.95
N ARG A 83 0.18 6.82 -8.61
CA ARG A 83 -0.28 5.99 -9.74
C ARG A 83 -1.22 4.87 -9.28
N ILE A 84 -0.87 4.16 -8.20
CA ILE A 84 -1.74 3.16 -7.58
C ILE A 84 -3.02 3.84 -7.10
N TYR A 85 -2.92 4.97 -6.41
CA TYR A 85 -4.07 5.71 -5.89
C TYR A 85 -5.00 6.20 -7.01
N ALA A 86 -4.47 6.79 -8.08
CA ALA A 86 -5.28 7.22 -9.22
C ALA A 86 -6.08 6.06 -9.81
N ARG A 87 -5.44 4.89 -9.95
CA ARG A 87 -6.12 3.71 -10.50
C ARG A 87 -7.19 3.16 -9.57
N LEU A 88 -6.98 3.21 -8.26
CA LEU A 88 -7.97 2.83 -7.27
C LEU A 88 -9.15 3.81 -7.26
N ALA A 89 -8.89 5.11 -7.40
CA ALA A 89 -9.92 6.13 -7.49
C ALA A 89 -10.83 5.94 -8.72
N GLU A 90 -10.26 5.54 -9.87
CA GLU A 90 -11.05 5.18 -11.07
C GLU A 90 -11.96 3.96 -10.86
N LEU A 91 -11.62 3.07 -9.93
CA LEU A 91 -12.45 1.94 -9.51
C LEU A 91 -13.46 2.32 -8.41
N GLY A 92 -13.48 3.58 -7.97
CA GLY A 92 -14.31 4.06 -6.86
C GLY A 92 -13.82 3.62 -5.48
N ILE A 93 -12.56 3.18 -5.36
CA ILE A 93 -11.98 2.65 -4.13
C ILE A 93 -11.15 3.76 -3.47
N GLY A 94 -11.63 4.21 -2.30
CA GLY A 94 -10.92 5.17 -1.47
C GLY A 94 -9.90 4.52 -0.53
N LEU A 95 -8.97 5.33 -0.03
CA LEU A 95 -8.06 4.94 1.05
C LEU A 95 -8.85 4.74 2.34
N THR A 96 -8.72 3.56 2.94
CA THR A 96 -9.18 3.29 4.31
C THR A 96 -8.05 3.66 5.26
N HIS A 97 -8.26 4.73 6.04
CA HIS A 97 -7.25 5.19 6.99
C HIS A 97 -7.14 4.23 8.16
N ALA A 98 -5.93 3.72 8.43
CA ALA A 98 -5.64 2.84 9.56
C ALA A 98 -4.63 3.54 10.50
N PRO A 99 -5.11 4.14 11.61
CA PRO A 99 -4.27 4.95 12.51
C PRO A 99 -3.12 4.18 13.18
N SER A 100 -3.17 2.85 13.20
CA SER A 100 -2.14 1.98 13.76
C SER A 100 -0.94 1.76 12.82
N PHE A 101 -0.99 2.27 11.57
CA PHE A 101 0.20 2.39 10.75
C PHE A 101 0.95 3.65 11.16
N HIS A 102 2.22 3.49 11.56
CA HIS A 102 3.14 4.59 11.77
C HIS A 102 4.34 4.41 10.84
N GLN A 103 4.62 5.44 10.04
CA GLN A 103 5.86 5.52 9.27
C GLN A 103 6.78 6.53 9.92
N VAL A 104 7.85 6.02 10.53
CA VAL A 104 8.97 6.84 10.98
C VAL A 104 10.12 6.60 10.01
N PRO A 105 10.55 7.59 9.22
CA PRO A 105 11.68 7.41 8.32
C PRO A 105 12.96 7.15 9.13
N THR A 106 13.80 6.24 8.66
CA THR A 106 15.07 5.91 9.31
C THR A 106 16.14 6.97 9.10
N GLN A 107 15.95 8.22 9.57
CA GLN A 107 17.11 9.05 9.94
C GLN A 107 16.78 10.26 10.83
N SER A 108 17.24 10.20 12.08
CA SER A 108 17.79 11.34 12.83
C SER A 108 18.77 10.79 13.88
N LEU A 109 20.08 10.81 13.54
CA LEU A 109 21.23 10.77 14.46
C LEU A 109 21.42 9.50 15.35
N LEU A 110 22.11 8.49 14.81
CA LEU A 110 23.23 7.92 15.58
C LEU A 110 24.45 8.82 15.33
N THR A 111 24.63 9.80 16.20
CA THR A 111 25.96 10.30 16.53
C THR A 111 26.24 9.79 17.94
N PHE A 112 27.42 9.19 18.15
CA PHE A 112 27.88 8.76 19.47
C PHE A 112 27.87 9.91 20.48
#